data_AF-A0A7W4VZU0-F1
#
_entry.id   AF-A0A7W4VZU0-F1
#
_cell.length_a   1.000
_cell.length_b   1.000
_cell.length_c   1.000
_cell.angle_alpha   90.00
_cell.angle_beta   90.00
_cell.angle_gamma   90.00
#
_symmetry.space_group_name_H-M   'P 1'
#
loop_
_entity.id
_entity.type
_entity.pdbx_description
1 polymer ?
#
loop_
_entity_poly.entity_id
_entity_poly.type
_entity_poly.pdbx_seq_one_letter_code
_entity_poly.pdbx_strand_id
1 'polypeptide(L)'
;MARTAPGPPQVPGYAEARSRGLLPRVATRPPEPLPGTPAGTLMARWTVVTIGGFAAFVILGVVAGKAGVTAAAAWLAITAGGSGFLVTLWWLLGRVGDRFVAELGAGYTTLVLDEGTFWMASLRPWRNGAIRVRWDCSGTWVCDRRSGLPVATPDLTVLPPGSYPSPHRADRWELWSGRMWTGNFRSPPTAA
;
A
#
# COMPACT_ATOMS: atom_id res chain seq x y z
N MET A 1 4.10 27.01 -11.48
CA MET A 1 2.74 26.44 -11.42
C MET A 1 2.82 25.01 -11.93
N ALA A 2 2.76 24.00 -11.05
CA ALA A 2 2.78 22.61 -11.48
C ALA A 2 1.47 22.30 -12.20
N ARG A 3 1.52 21.87 -13.47
CA ARG A 3 0.34 21.33 -14.15
C ARG A 3 -0.17 20.16 -13.32
N THR A 4 -1.39 20.28 -12.81
CA THR A 4 -2.10 19.16 -12.18
C THR A 4 -2.19 18.04 -13.21
N ALA A 5 -1.66 16.87 -12.87
CA ALA A 5 -1.78 15.69 -13.74
C ALA A 5 -3.28 15.42 -14.01
N PRO A 6 -3.65 14.98 -15.22
CA PRO A 6 -5.04 14.73 -15.57
C PRO A 6 -5.65 13.69 -14.64
N GLY A 7 -6.92 13.87 -14.24
CA GLY A 7 -7.64 12.85 -13.48
C GLY A 7 -7.98 11.63 -14.35
N PRO A 8 -8.35 10.48 -13.75
CA PRO A 8 -8.64 9.26 -14.51
C PRO A 8 -9.61 9.43 -15.70
N PRO A 9 -10.73 10.19 -15.60
CA PRO A 9 -11.67 10.36 -16.71
C PRO A 9 -11.09 11.09 -17.93
N GLN A 10 -9.99 11.83 -17.74
CA GLN A 10 -9.33 12.60 -18.78
C GLN A 10 -8.24 11.80 -19.52
N VAL A 11 -7.95 10.57 -19.06
CA VAL A 11 -6.89 9.74 -19.62
C VAL A 11 -7.40 8.94 -20.83
N PRO A 12 -6.65 8.88 -21.94
CA PRO A 12 -6.97 8.00 -23.07
C PRO A 12 -7.18 6.55 -22.62
N GLY A 13 -8.19 5.89 -23.18
CA GLY A 13 -8.57 4.52 -22.80
C GLY A 13 -9.47 4.41 -21.57
N TYR A 14 -9.72 5.49 -20.81
CA TYR A 14 -10.64 5.44 -19.67
C TYR A 14 -12.06 5.04 -20.06
N ALA A 15 -12.62 5.66 -21.11
CA ALA A 15 -13.98 5.37 -21.57
C ALA A 15 -14.13 3.92 -22.06
N GLU A 16 -13.11 3.41 -22.74
CA GLU A 16 -13.06 2.01 -23.19
C GLU A 16 -12.89 1.03 -22.02
N ALA A 17 -12.01 1.33 -21.07
CA ALA A 17 -11.87 0.53 -19.85
C ALA A 17 -13.17 0.53 -19.03
N ARG A 18 -13.90 1.64 -19.01
CA ARG A 18 -15.22 1.77 -18.36
C ARG A 18 -16.26 0.88 -19.03
N SER A 19 -16.37 0.93 -20.36
CA SER A 19 -17.34 0.12 -21.11
C SER A 19 -17.06 -1.37 -20.98
N ARG A 20 -15.78 -1.75 -20.91
CA ARG A 20 -15.32 -3.12 -20.66
C ARG A 20 -15.39 -3.56 -19.20
N GLY A 21 -15.80 -2.67 -18.29
CA GLY A 21 -15.91 -2.97 -16.86
C GLY A 21 -14.60 -3.27 -16.15
N LEU A 22 -13.48 -2.80 -16.69
CA LEU A 22 -12.13 -3.02 -16.15
C LEU A 22 -11.76 -2.02 -15.04
N LEU A 23 -12.50 -0.91 -14.93
CA LEU A 23 -12.24 0.11 -13.90
C LEU A 23 -12.63 -0.40 -12.50
N PRO A 24 -12.02 0.16 -11.44
CA PRO A 24 -12.44 -0.11 -10.06
C PRO A 24 -13.93 0.20 -9.91
N ARG A 25 -14.69 -0.80 -9.46
CA ARG A 25 -16.13 -0.68 -9.21
C ARG A 25 -16.38 -0.83 -7.72
N VAL A 26 -17.12 0.11 -7.17
CA VAL A 26 -17.59 0.05 -5.79
C VAL A 26 -19.05 -0.35 -5.82
N ALA A 27 -19.36 -1.50 -5.22
CA ALA A 27 -20.72 -1.99 -5.15
C ALA A 27 -21.58 -1.08 -4.26
N THR A 28 -22.88 -1.01 -4.54
CA THR A 28 -23.85 -0.24 -3.73
C THR A 28 -24.06 -0.84 -2.33
N ARG A 29 -23.66 -2.09 -2.14
CA ARG A 29 -23.63 -2.79 -0.86
C ARG A 29 -22.17 -3.11 -0.51
N PRO A 30 -21.82 -3.21 0.78
CA PRO A 30 -20.47 -3.57 1.18
C PRO A 30 -20.11 -4.95 0.60
N PRO A 31 -18.96 -5.08 -0.08
CA PRO A 31 -18.50 -6.36 -0.60
C PRO A 31 -18.11 -7.31 0.53
N GLU A 32 -18.17 -8.62 0.26
CA GLU A 32 -17.63 -9.60 1.19
C GLU A 32 -16.10 -9.45 1.30
N PRO A 33 -15.52 -9.53 2.51
CA PRO A 33 -14.08 -9.47 2.66
C PRO A 33 -13.37 -10.59 1.89
N LEU A 34 -12.35 -10.24 1.12
CA LEU A 34 -11.46 -11.18 0.44
C LEU A 34 -10.88 -12.18 1.46
N PRO A 35 -10.68 -13.46 1.08
CA PRO A 35 -10.06 -14.44 1.96
C PRO A 35 -8.65 -14.02 2.37
N GLY A 36 -8.23 -14.38 3.59
CA GLY A 36 -6.90 -14.11 4.12
C GLY A 36 -6.82 -12.92 5.09
N THR A 37 -5.60 -12.53 5.48
CA THR A 37 -5.37 -11.46 6.46
C THR A 37 -5.63 -10.08 5.83
N PRO A 38 -6.50 -9.24 6.43
CA PRO A 38 -6.76 -7.89 5.92
C PRO A 38 -5.54 -6.97 5.96
N ALA A 39 -5.49 -5.98 5.07
CA ALA A 39 -4.41 -5.00 4.99
C ALA A 39 -4.21 -4.26 6.32
N GLY A 40 -5.30 -3.86 6.99
CA GLY A 40 -5.24 -3.18 8.29
C GLY A 40 -4.64 -4.02 9.40
N THR A 41 -4.78 -5.35 9.33
CA THR A 41 -4.19 -6.31 10.28
C THR A 41 -2.71 -6.58 9.95
N LEU A 42 -2.37 -6.69 8.66
CA LEU A 42 -0.97 -6.77 8.23
C LEU A 42 -0.18 -5.52 8.63
N MET A 43 -0.78 -4.34 8.48
CA MET A 43 -0.17 -3.08 8.90
C MET A 43 0.05 -3.06 10.43
N ALA A 44 -0.95 -3.51 11.21
CA ALA A 44 -0.80 -3.64 12.66
C ALA A 44 0.39 -4.53 13.03
N ARG A 45 0.50 -5.69 12.36
CA ARG A 45 1.61 -6.63 12.56
C ARG A 45 2.94 -6.00 12.19
N TRP A 46 3.02 -5.30 11.06
CA TRP A 46 4.22 -4.56 10.66
C TRP A 46 4.62 -3.56 11.75
N THR A 47 3.70 -2.75 12.25
CA THR A 47 3.94 -1.78 13.32
C THR A 47 4.45 -2.45 14.61
N VAL A 48 3.84 -3.56 15.03
CA VAL A 48 4.27 -4.32 16.22
C VAL A 48 5.68 -4.87 16.04
N VAL A 49 5.98 -5.45 14.87
CA VAL A 49 7.32 -5.98 14.57
C VAL A 49 8.35 -4.84 14.54
N THR A 50 8.02 -3.69 13.94
CA THR A 50 8.89 -2.51 13.91
C THR A 50 9.24 -2.04 15.32
N ILE A 51 8.23 -1.80 16.16
CA ILE A 51 8.41 -1.30 17.53
C ILE A 51 9.12 -2.34 18.40
N GLY A 52 8.65 -3.59 18.36
CA GLY A 52 9.20 -4.68 19.16
C GLY A 52 10.64 -5.02 18.78
N GLY A 53 10.97 -5.03 17.49
CA GLY A 53 12.33 -5.27 17.01
C GLY A 53 13.27 -4.14 17.42
N PHE A 54 12.85 -2.87 17.30
CA PHE A 54 13.65 -1.74 17.77
C PHE A 54 13.92 -1.84 19.29
N ALA A 55 12.90 -2.10 20.09
CA ALA A 55 13.05 -2.29 21.53
C ALA A 55 14.03 -3.45 21.85
N ALA A 56 13.92 -4.57 21.14
CA ALA A 56 14.84 -5.70 21.28
C ALA A 56 16.30 -5.33 20.96
N PHE A 57 16.55 -4.54 19.90
CA PHE A 57 17.90 -4.05 19.59
C PHE A 57 18.48 -3.18 20.71
N VAL A 58 17.68 -2.28 21.27
CA VAL A 58 18.12 -1.43 22.38
C VAL A 58 18.49 -2.27 23.61
N ILE A 59 17.64 -3.23 23.97
CA ILE A 59 17.88 -4.12 25.12
C ILE A 59 19.14 -4.97 24.89
N LEU A 60 19.30 -5.55 23.70
CA LEU A 60 20.48 -6.33 23.33
C LEU A 60 21.76 -5.49 23.42
N GLY A 61 21.74 -4.25 22.96
CA GLY A 61 22.88 -3.34 23.08
C GLY A 61 23.27 -3.07 24.54
N VAL A 62 22.30 -2.81 25.41
CA VAL A 62 22.54 -2.59 26.84
C VAL A 62 23.11 -3.85 27.52
N VAL A 63 22.54 -5.02 27.22
CA VAL A 63 23.01 -6.30 27.79
C VAL A 63 24.42 -6.64 27.31
N ALA A 64 24.69 -6.47 26.01
CA ALA A 64 26.01 -6.73 25.43
C ALA A 64 27.09 -5.83 26.06
N GLY A 65 26.79 -4.54 26.28
CA GLY A 65 27.70 -3.63 26.97
C GLY A 65 28.01 -4.05 28.40
N LYS A 66 27.00 -4.52 29.16
CA LYS A 66 27.19 -5.05 30.52
C LYS A 66 27.95 -6.37 30.56
N ALA A 67 27.80 -7.20 29.53
CA ALA A 67 28.46 -8.51 29.44
C ALA A 67 29.91 -8.44 28.94
N GLY A 68 30.47 -7.24 28.71
CA GLY A 68 31.84 -7.08 28.22
C GLY A 68 32.05 -7.59 26.80
N VAL A 69 30.98 -7.64 25.99
CA VAL A 69 31.07 -8.03 24.58
C VAL A 69 31.97 -7.05 23.85
N THR A 70 32.92 -7.58 23.06
CA THR A 70 33.83 -6.74 22.28
C THR A 70 33.06 -5.90 21.27
N ALA A 71 33.56 -4.70 20.98
CA ALA A 71 32.93 -3.82 19.99
C ALA A 71 32.77 -4.51 18.62
N ALA A 72 33.75 -5.31 18.20
CA ALA A 72 33.69 -6.05 16.94
C ALA A 72 32.53 -7.07 16.91
N ALA A 73 32.33 -7.84 17.98
CA ALA A 73 31.23 -8.79 18.08
C ALA A 73 29.86 -8.09 18.14
N ALA A 74 29.77 -6.96 18.84
CA ALA A 74 28.56 -6.15 18.88
C ALA A 74 28.19 -5.59 17.49
N TRP A 75 29.16 -5.05 16.76
CA TRP A 75 28.94 -4.56 15.40
C TRP A 75 28.48 -5.66 14.45
N LEU A 76 29.12 -6.83 14.49
CA LEU A 76 28.71 -7.97 13.66
C LEU A 76 27.26 -8.38 13.95
N ALA A 77 26.87 -8.47 15.23
CA ALA A 77 25.51 -8.81 15.64
C ALA A 77 24.49 -7.74 15.21
N ILE A 78 24.81 -6.46 15.35
CA ILE A 78 23.96 -5.36 14.91
C ILE A 78 23.79 -5.38 13.39
N THR A 79 24.87 -5.56 12.63
CA THR A 79 24.79 -5.59 11.17
C THR A 79 24.00 -6.81 10.69
N ALA A 80 24.28 -8.01 11.19
CA ALA A 80 23.57 -9.22 10.79
C ALA A 80 22.10 -9.19 11.21
N GLY A 81 21.84 -8.92 12.49
CA GLY A 81 20.49 -8.83 13.04
C GLY A 81 19.70 -7.69 12.42
N GLY A 82 20.31 -6.51 12.33
CA GLY A 82 19.70 -5.31 11.76
C GLY A 82 19.34 -5.52 10.29
N SER A 83 20.22 -6.14 9.50
CA SER A 83 19.92 -6.46 8.10
C SER A 83 18.75 -7.44 8.00
N GLY A 84 18.74 -8.52 8.78
CA GLY A 84 17.62 -9.49 8.79
C GLY A 84 16.30 -8.85 9.21
N PHE A 85 16.35 -7.94 10.19
CA PHE A 85 15.19 -7.18 10.64
C PHE A 85 14.65 -6.24 9.54
N LEU A 86 15.53 -5.49 8.88
CA LEU A 86 15.14 -4.61 7.78
C LEU A 86 14.56 -5.39 6.59
N VAL A 87 15.14 -6.55 6.25
CA VAL A 87 14.58 -7.46 5.22
C VAL A 87 13.18 -7.93 5.61
N THR A 88 12.97 -8.27 6.88
CA THR A 88 11.66 -8.70 7.39
C THR A 88 10.63 -7.56 7.30
N LEU A 89 10.99 -6.35 7.72
CA LEU A 89 10.11 -5.18 7.61
C LEU A 89 9.78 -4.86 6.15
N TRP A 90 10.77 -4.95 5.27
CA TRP A 90 10.59 -4.71 3.84
C TRP A 90 9.59 -5.70 3.23
N TRP A 91 9.74 -6.99 3.52
CA TRP A 91 8.84 -8.03 3.03
C TRP A 91 7.42 -7.90 3.58
N LEU A 92 7.27 -7.61 4.88
CA LEU A 92 5.96 -7.39 5.50
C LEU A 92 5.25 -6.18 4.90
N LEU A 93 5.96 -5.08 4.67
CA LEU A 93 5.39 -3.87 4.06
C LEU A 93 4.92 -4.12 2.62
N GLY A 94 5.67 -4.92 1.85
CA GLY A 94 5.24 -5.37 0.52
C GLY A 94 3.90 -6.11 0.58
N ARG A 95 3.74 -7.04 1.54
CA ARG A 95 2.48 -7.76 1.76
C ARG A 95 1.31 -6.85 2.15
N VAL A 96 1.56 -5.81 2.96
CA VAL A 96 0.53 -4.79 3.29
C VAL A 96 0.08 -4.11 2.00
N GLY A 97 1.02 -3.70 1.16
CA GLY A 97 0.72 -3.07 -0.12
C GLY A 97 -0.11 -3.98 -1.03
N ASP A 98 0.37 -5.21 -1.28
CA ASP A 98 -0.29 -6.16 -2.18
C ASP A 98 -1.74 -6.40 -1.74
N ARG A 99 -1.92 -6.61 -0.43
CA ARG A 99 -3.25 -6.80 0.14
C ARG A 99 -4.11 -5.55 0.03
N PHE A 100 -3.56 -4.38 0.35
CA PHE A 100 -4.30 -3.13 0.26
C PHE A 100 -4.81 -2.87 -1.16
N VAL A 101 -3.98 -3.04 -2.19
CA VAL A 101 -4.46 -2.85 -3.57
C VAL A 101 -5.44 -3.94 -4.01
N ALA A 102 -5.30 -5.17 -3.52
CA ALA A 102 -6.31 -6.21 -3.75
C ALA A 102 -7.67 -5.82 -3.15
N GLU A 103 -7.69 -5.29 -1.91
CA GLU A 103 -8.91 -4.79 -1.27
C GLU A 103 -9.53 -3.65 -2.09
N LEU A 104 -8.74 -2.65 -2.51
CA LEU A 104 -9.22 -1.56 -3.36
C LEU A 104 -9.82 -2.07 -4.67
N GLY A 105 -9.19 -3.09 -5.28
CA GLY A 105 -9.71 -3.75 -6.48
C GLY A 105 -11.07 -4.42 -6.27
N ALA A 106 -11.36 -4.86 -5.03
CA ALA A 106 -12.65 -5.39 -4.62
C ALA A 106 -13.65 -4.30 -4.16
N GLY A 107 -13.26 -3.03 -4.20
CA GLY A 107 -14.14 -1.88 -3.90
C GLY A 107 -14.23 -1.51 -2.41
N TYR A 108 -13.34 -2.02 -1.57
CA TYR A 108 -13.28 -1.70 -0.15
C TYR A 108 -11.84 -1.56 0.37
N THR A 109 -11.68 -1.13 1.61
CA THR A 109 -10.39 -1.20 2.31
C THR A 109 -10.55 -1.40 3.80
N THR A 110 -9.63 -2.13 4.41
CA THR A 110 -9.49 -2.23 5.87
C THR A 110 -8.40 -1.34 6.45
N LEU A 111 -7.72 -0.58 5.58
CA LEU A 111 -6.62 0.30 5.92
C LEU A 111 -6.85 1.67 5.28
N VAL A 112 -6.97 2.69 6.11
CA VAL A 112 -7.00 4.10 5.65
C VAL A 112 -5.62 4.68 5.84
N LEU A 113 -5.15 5.42 4.84
CA LEU A 113 -3.89 6.12 4.88
C LEU A 113 -4.17 7.56 4.53
N ASP A 114 -3.58 8.48 5.28
CA ASP A 114 -3.60 9.88 4.89
C ASP A 114 -2.47 10.18 3.90
N GLU A 115 -1.29 9.62 4.19
CA GLU A 115 -0.09 9.73 3.38
C GLU A 115 0.66 8.39 3.35
N GLY A 116 1.17 8.04 2.18
CA GLY A 116 2.08 6.91 2.08
C GLY A 116 2.23 6.43 0.65
N THR A 117 3.37 5.81 0.38
CA THR A 117 3.53 4.97 -0.80
C THR A 117 3.74 3.54 -0.33
N PHE A 118 2.93 2.63 -0.86
CA PHE A 118 3.28 1.22 -0.75
C PHE A 118 4.27 0.91 -1.86
N TRP A 119 5.46 0.57 -1.44
CA TRP A 119 6.50 0.00 -2.27
C TRP A 119 5.97 -1.34 -2.80
N MET A 120 5.48 -1.38 -4.04
CA MET A 120 4.99 -2.62 -4.64
C MET A 120 5.63 -2.92 -5.98
N ALA A 121 6.29 -4.07 -6.00
CA ALA A 121 6.16 -5.16 -6.98
C ALA A 121 6.42 -4.93 -8.48
N SER A 122 6.73 -3.73 -8.96
CA SER A 122 7.22 -3.54 -10.34
C SER A 122 8.35 -2.51 -10.44
N LEU A 123 9.50 -2.87 -9.86
CA LEU A 123 10.84 -2.38 -10.18
C LEU A 123 11.01 -0.86 -10.45
N ARG A 124 11.34 -0.10 -9.39
CA ARG A 124 12.53 0.79 -9.27
C ARG A 124 12.31 1.83 -8.15
N PRO A 125 12.83 1.58 -6.94
CA PRO A 125 12.51 2.37 -5.73
C PRO A 125 13.01 3.83 -5.71
N TRP A 126 13.80 4.30 -6.67
CA TRP A 126 14.56 5.56 -6.52
C TRP A 126 14.17 6.71 -7.44
N ARG A 127 13.21 6.54 -8.37
CA ARG A 127 12.97 7.55 -9.42
C ARG A 127 11.82 8.53 -9.20
N ASN A 128 10.84 8.24 -8.36
CA ASN A 128 9.61 9.05 -8.33
C ASN A 128 9.49 10.05 -7.17
N GLY A 129 10.46 10.13 -6.25
CA GLY A 129 10.64 11.26 -5.31
C GLY A 129 9.48 11.61 -4.36
N ALA A 130 8.28 11.05 -4.53
CA ALA A 130 7.09 11.36 -3.77
C ALA A 130 6.94 10.35 -2.64
N ILE A 131 7.69 10.56 -1.56
CA ILE A 131 7.60 9.77 -0.32
C ILE A 131 6.20 9.92 0.33
N ARG A 132 5.37 10.85 -0.14
CA ARG A 132 4.05 11.18 0.42
C ARG A 132 3.00 11.28 -0.68
N VAL A 133 2.50 10.14 -1.17
CA VAL A 133 1.26 10.14 -1.95
C VAL A 133 0.10 10.27 -0.96
N ARG A 134 -0.75 11.27 -1.18
CA ARG A 134 -1.98 11.43 -0.41
C ARG A 134 -3.02 10.44 -0.93
N TRP A 135 -3.58 9.67 -0.03
CA TRP A 135 -4.65 8.72 -0.35
C TRP A 135 -6.00 9.32 0.00
N ASP A 136 -7.00 9.00 -0.80
CA ASP A 136 -8.38 9.36 -0.57
C ASP A 136 -9.24 8.13 -0.79
N CYS A 137 -9.53 7.42 0.30
CA CYS A 137 -10.33 6.21 0.28
C CYS A 137 -11.83 6.48 0.40
N SER A 138 -12.27 7.76 0.39
CA SER A 138 -13.68 8.12 0.53
C SER A 138 -14.55 7.53 -0.58
N GLY A 139 -14.01 7.33 -1.79
CA GLY A 139 -14.71 6.68 -2.89
C GLY A 139 -14.93 5.18 -2.73
N THR A 140 -14.43 4.53 -1.66
CA THR A 140 -14.55 3.08 -1.40
C THR A 140 -15.20 2.80 -0.05
N TRP A 141 -15.71 1.58 0.14
CA TRP A 141 -16.13 1.13 1.48
C TRP A 141 -14.93 1.07 2.42
N VAL A 142 -15.05 1.68 3.59
CA VAL A 142 -14.06 1.49 4.67
C VAL A 142 -14.63 0.47 5.64
N CYS A 143 -13.92 -0.63 5.84
CA CYS A 143 -14.34 -1.72 6.70
C CYS A 143 -13.42 -1.86 7.91
N ASP A 144 -13.98 -2.32 9.03
CA ASP A 144 -13.19 -2.64 10.21
C ASP A 144 -12.32 -3.87 9.93
N ARG A 145 -11.03 -3.78 10.27
CA ARG A 145 -10.04 -4.82 9.97
C ARG A 145 -10.24 -6.14 10.74
N ARG A 146 -11.05 -6.16 11.80
CA ARG A 146 -11.28 -7.35 12.63
C ARG A 146 -12.58 -8.05 12.24
N SER A 147 -13.66 -7.29 12.17
CA SER A 147 -15.01 -7.78 11.88
C SER A 147 -15.33 -7.83 10.38
N GLY A 148 -14.61 -7.08 9.55
CA GLY A 148 -14.93 -6.90 8.13
C GLY A 148 -16.18 -6.07 7.88
N LEU A 149 -16.85 -5.58 8.92
CA LEU A 149 -18.07 -4.79 8.82
C LEU A 149 -17.77 -3.37 8.32
N PRO A 150 -18.68 -2.76 7.54
CA PRO A 150 -18.51 -1.40 7.07
C PRO A 150 -18.51 -0.41 8.24
N VAL A 151 -17.55 0.50 8.22
CA VAL A 151 -17.39 1.63 9.15
C VAL A 151 -17.70 2.96 8.45
N ALA A 152 -17.48 3.06 7.14
CA ALA A 152 -17.90 4.20 6.33
C ALA A 152 -18.41 3.76 4.95
N THR A 153 -19.45 4.44 4.47
CA THR A 153 -20.02 4.27 3.13
C THR A 153 -19.21 5.08 2.10
N PRO A 154 -19.13 4.63 0.84
CA PRO A 154 -18.42 5.35 -0.20
C PRO A 154 -19.13 6.66 -0.61
N ASP A 155 -18.35 7.72 -0.80
CA ASP A 155 -18.76 8.92 -1.51
C ASP A 155 -18.69 8.67 -3.03
N LEU A 156 -19.85 8.53 -3.66
CA LEU A 156 -19.96 8.22 -5.09
C LEU A 156 -19.55 9.39 -6.00
N THR A 157 -19.32 10.58 -5.45
CA THR A 157 -18.78 11.73 -6.20
C THR A 157 -17.26 11.66 -6.33
N VAL A 158 -16.60 10.87 -5.49
CA VAL A 158 -15.15 10.67 -5.50
C VAL A 158 -14.82 9.39 -6.27
N LEU A 159 -13.90 9.48 -7.21
CA LEU A 159 -13.40 8.29 -7.90
C LEU A 159 -12.62 7.41 -6.92
N PRO A 160 -12.96 6.12 -6.83
CA PRO A 160 -12.29 5.24 -5.90
C PRO A 160 -10.80 5.11 -6.23
N PRO A 161 -9.93 4.99 -5.22
CA PRO A 161 -8.56 4.55 -5.43
C PRO A 161 -8.54 3.17 -6.09
N GLY A 162 -7.58 2.95 -6.99
CA GLY A 162 -7.49 1.69 -7.74
C GLY A 162 -6.66 1.84 -9.01
N SER A 163 -6.59 0.78 -9.82
CA SER A 163 -5.81 0.82 -11.07
C SER A 163 -6.66 1.39 -12.20
N TYR A 164 -6.09 2.31 -12.99
CA TYR A 164 -6.73 2.94 -14.16
C TYR A 164 -5.75 2.96 -15.33
N PRO A 165 -6.20 3.19 -16.58
CA PRO A 165 -5.29 3.52 -17.68
C PRO A 165 -4.34 4.65 -17.29
N SER A 166 -3.04 4.49 -17.57
CA SER A 166 -2.03 5.44 -17.12
C SER A 166 -1.94 6.65 -18.07
N PRO A 167 -1.89 7.89 -17.55
CA PRO A 167 -1.55 9.06 -18.36
C PRO A 167 -0.07 9.14 -18.73
N HIS A 168 0.78 8.33 -18.07
CA HIS A 168 2.23 8.35 -18.24
C HIS A 168 2.73 7.23 -19.16
N ARG A 169 1.97 6.14 -19.32
CA ARG A 169 2.33 4.97 -20.16
C ARG A 169 1.10 4.35 -20.81
N ALA A 170 0.95 4.53 -22.13
CA ALA A 170 -0.26 4.19 -22.88
C ALA A 170 -0.68 2.70 -22.84
N ASP A 171 0.26 1.79 -22.59
CA ASP A 171 0.06 0.34 -22.53
C ASP A 171 -0.04 -0.20 -21.09
N ARG A 172 -0.04 0.68 -20.09
CA ARG A 172 0.02 0.32 -18.68
C ARG A 172 -1.15 0.88 -17.91
N TRP A 173 -1.45 0.17 -16.83
CA TRP A 173 -2.35 0.65 -15.81
C TRP A 173 -1.53 1.23 -14.68
N GLU A 174 -2.00 2.33 -14.11
CA GLU A 174 -1.35 2.99 -13.00
C GLU A 174 -2.32 3.13 -11.84
N LEU A 175 -1.80 2.96 -10.63
CA LEU A 175 -2.58 3.09 -9.41
C LEU A 175 -2.85 4.57 -9.12
N TRP A 176 -4.13 4.91 -9.10
CA TRP A 176 -4.70 6.17 -8.65
C TRP A 176 -4.97 6.11 -7.15
N SER A 177 -4.51 7.10 -6.40
CA SER A 177 -4.68 7.14 -4.94
C SER A 177 -6.02 7.70 -4.47
N GLY A 178 -6.90 8.08 -5.40
CA GLY A 178 -8.06 8.94 -5.11
C GLY A 178 -7.77 10.43 -5.36
N ARG A 179 -6.49 10.83 -5.36
CA ARG A 179 -6.06 12.24 -5.57
C ARG A 179 -4.95 12.43 -6.58
N MET A 180 -4.04 11.47 -6.69
CA MET A 180 -2.91 11.57 -7.59
C MET A 180 -2.45 10.21 -8.10
N TRP A 181 -1.73 10.23 -9.20
CA TRP A 181 -1.08 9.06 -9.77
C TRP A 181 0.15 8.69 -8.96
N THR A 182 0.27 7.41 -8.62
CA THR A 182 1.32 6.91 -7.72
C THR A 182 2.62 6.54 -8.43
N GLY A 183 2.62 6.40 -9.76
CA GLY A 183 3.72 5.79 -10.52
C GLY A 183 3.81 4.27 -10.39
N ASN A 184 2.84 3.60 -9.76
CA ASN A 184 2.81 2.14 -9.66
C ASN A 184 2.13 1.55 -10.90
N PHE A 185 2.95 1.03 -11.82
CA PHE A 185 2.50 0.51 -13.11
C PHE A 185 2.27 -1.00 -13.09
N ARG A 186 1.14 -1.44 -13.63
CA ARG A 186 0.74 -2.84 -13.80
C ARG A 186 0.37 -3.13 -15.24
N SER A 187 0.33 -4.41 -15.59
CA SER A 187 -0.26 -4.84 -16.86
C SER A 187 -1.77 -4.58 -16.83
N PRO A 188 -2.40 -4.29 -17.98
CA PRO A 188 -3.84 -4.21 -18.07
C PRO A 188 -4.51 -5.49 -17.52
N PRO A 189 -5.59 -5.38 -16.74
CA PRO A 189 -6.37 -6.54 -16.37
C PRO A 189 -6.98 -7.16 -17.64
N THR A 190 -6.96 -8.49 -17.71
CA THR A 190 -7.73 -9.24 -18.70
C THR A 190 -9.22 -9.10 -18.37
N ALA A 191 -10.06 -8.93 -19.38
CA ALA A 191 -11.50 -8.96 -19.17
C ALA A 191 -11.90 -10.32 -18.58
N ALA A 192 -12.69 -10.29 -17.52
CA ALA A 192 -13.29 -11.47 -16.90
C ALA A 192 -14.51 -11.95 -17.69
#